data_AF-A0A1I6G740-F1
#
_entry.id   AF-A0A1I6G740-F1
#
_cell.length_a   1.000
_cell.length_b   1.000
_cell.length_c   1.000
_cell.angle_alpha   90.00
_cell.angle_beta   90.00
_cell.angle_gamma   90.00
#
_symmetry.space_group_name_H-M   'P 1'
#
loop_
_entity.id
_entity.type
_entity.pdbx_description
1 polymer ?
#
loop_
_entity_poly.entity_id
_entity_poly.type
_entity_poly.pdbx_seq_one_letter_code
_entity_poly.pdbx_strand_id
1 'polypeptide(L)'
;MAEMEFRAKDGNSYTIKIDDKGERIEVFLQGVNLGHILLERRCDPPIEPEHFYINDLALNKYRGKGLGEAALLFHINQFGVPILAAREHGPKREDGSHLIDDGVPFIRRMREKGIVCPEPEERD
;
A
#
# COMPACT_ATOMS: atom_id res chain seq x y z
N MET A 1 1.96 3.19 17.24
CA MET A 1 1.67 2.01 16.41
C MET A 1 0.16 1.82 16.45
N ALA A 2 -0.45 1.56 15.29
CA ALA A 2 -1.89 1.28 15.17
C ALA A 2 -2.11 -0.17 14.76
N GLU A 3 -3.15 -0.83 15.28
CA GLU A 3 -3.53 -2.17 14.85
C GLU A 3 -5.04 -2.31 14.67
N MET A 4 -5.44 -3.18 13.75
CA MET A 4 -6.84 -3.46 13.45
C MET A 4 -7.02 -4.93 13.09
N GLU A 5 -8.13 -5.50 13.54
CA GLU A 5 -8.58 -6.82 13.12
C GLU A 5 -9.46 -6.73 11.87
N PHE A 6 -9.11 -7.49 10.85
CA PHE A 6 -9.85 -7.60 9.60
C PHE A 6 -10.31 -9.04 9.39
N ARG A 7 -11.63 -9.24 9.28
CA ARG A 7 -12.21 -10.53 8.96
C ARG A 7 -12.33 -10.68 7.44
N ALA A 8 -11.54 -11.58 6.86
CA ALA A 8 -11.56 -11.80 5.43
C ALA A 8 -12.67 -12.78 5.02
N LYS A 9 -12.90 -12.88 3.70
CA LYS A 9 -13.96 -13.73 3.10
C LYS A 9 -13.74 -15.23 3.30
N ASP A 10 -12.52 -15.65 3.64
CA ASP A 10 -12.20 -17.05 3.95
C ASP A 10 -12.61 -17.43 5.40
N GLY A 11 -13.21 -16.52 6.14
CA GLY A 11 -13.65 -16.74 7.53
C GLY A 11 -12.56 -16.52 8.56
N ASN A 12 -11.32 -16.29 8.15
CA ASN A 12 -10.20 -16.04 9.05
C ASN A 12 -10.13 -14.56 9.46
N SER A 13 -9.66 -14.32 10.69
CA SER A 13 -9.35 -12.99 11.20
C SER A 13 -7.85 -12.72 11.06
N TYR A 14 -7.54 -11.59 10.45
CA TYR A 14 -6.18 -11.11 10.22
C TYR A 14 -5.95 -9.87 11.05
N THR A 15 -4.73 -9.69 11.56
CA THR A 15 -4.33 -8.48 12.27
C THR A 15 -3.48 -7.63 11.33
N ILE A 16 -3.90 -6.40 11.08
CA ILE A 16 -3.14 -5.42 10.31
C ILE A 16 -2.49 -4.46 11.31
N LYS A 17 -1.18 -4.30 11.24
CA LYS A 17 -0.42 -3.37 12.08
C LYS A 17 0.23 -2.31 11.22
N ILE A 18 0.19 -1.06 11.66
CA ILE A 18 0.88 0.06 11.05
C ILE A 18 1.81 0.67 12.08
N ASP A 19 3.05 0.94 11.67
CA ASP A 19 4.01 1.64 12.50
C ASP A 19 3.59 3.10 12.77
N ASP A 20 4.26 3.75 13.71
CA ASP A 20 3.97 5.14 14.09
C ASP A 20 4.14 6.15 12.95
N LYS A 21 4.96 5.81 11.96
CA LYS A 21 5.27 6.68 10.82
C LYS A 21 4.35 6.46 9.62
N GLY A 22 3.62 5.34 9.58
CA GLY A 22 2.85 4.94 8.41
C GLY A 22 3.70 4.42 7.26
N GLU A 23 4.97 4.11 7.49
CA GLU A 23 5.92 3.64 6.48
C GLU A 23 5.88 2.12 6.33
N ARG A 24 5.33 1.41 7.32
CA ARG A 24 5.29 -0.05 7.29
C ARG A 24 3.93 -0.55 7.76
N ILE A 25 3.26 -1.29 6.88
CA ILE A 25 2.05 -2.04 7.18
C ILE A 25 2.38 -3.53 7.16
N GLU A 26 2.02 -4.25 8.23
CA GLU A 26 2.24 -5.69 8.35
C GLU A 26 0.92 -6.41 8.58
N VAL A 27 0.76 -7.58 7.97
CA VAL A 27 -0.43 -8.41 8.12
C VAL A 27 -0.06 -9.70 8.81
N PHE A 28 -0.81 -10.07 9.85
CA PHE A 28 -0.61 -11.28 10.63
C PHE A 28 -1.86 -12.15 10.61
N LEU A 29 -1.67 -13.46 10.72
CA LEU A 29 -2.73 -14.43 10.97
C LEU A 29 -2.30 -15.30 12.14
N GLN A 30 -3.07 -15.27 13.23
CA GLN A 30 -2.75 -16.03 14.45
C GLN A 30 -1.30 -15.79 14.95
N GLY A 31 -0.81 -14.56 14.82
CA GLY A 31 0.56 -14.18 15.21
C GLY A 31 1.66 -14.44 14.17
N VAL A 32 1.35 -15.12 13.06
CA VAL A 32 2.31 -15.35 11.97
C VAL A 32 2.28 -14.18 10.98
N ASN A 33 3.43 -13.57 10.71
CA ASN A 33 3.55 -12.51 9.70
C ASN A 33 3.35 -13.11 8.30
N LEU A 34 2.36 -12.59 7.59
CA LEU A 34 1.96 -13.06 6.27
C LEU A 34 2.55 -12.25 5.13
N GLY A 35 3.06 -11.06 5.43
CA GLY A 35 3.48 -10.09 4.44
C GLY A 35 3.41 -8.66 4.95
N HIS A 36 3.86 -7.75 4.09
CA HIS A 36 3.92 -6.33 4.40
C HIS A 36 3.69 -5.46 3.17
N ILE A 37 3.43 -4.18 3.43
CA ILE A 37 3.44 -3.08 2.46
C ILE A 37 4.39 -2.03 3.02
N LEU A 38 5.41 -1.66 2.25
CA LEU A 38 6.30 -0.55 2.60
C LEU A 38 5.86 0.69 1.85
N LEU A 39 5.69 1.77 2.61
CA LEU A 39 5.40 3.10 2.11
C LEU A 39 6.52 4.04 2.50
N GLU A 40 6.76 5.03 1.64
CA GLU A 40 7.68 6.11 1.89
C GLU A 40 6.89 7.40 1.95
N ARG A 41 6.98 8.10 3.08
CA ARG A 41 6.37 9.42 3.22
C ARG A 41 7.20 10.42 2.43
N ARG A 42 6.57 11.10 1.47
CA ARG A 42 7.18 12.14 0.64
C ARG A 42 6.49 13.47 0.92
N CYS A 43 7.29 14.51 1.11
CA CYS A 43 6.81 15.85 1.42
C CYS A 43 7.85 16.86 0.93
N ASP A 44 7.65 17.37 -0.29
CA ASP A 44 8.50 18.37 -0.92
C ASP A 44 7.69 19.60 -1.35
N PRO A 45 7.08 20.34 -0.40
CA PRO A 45 6.37 21.57 -0.73
C PRO A 45 7.37 22.67 -1.19
N PRO A 46 7.05 23.47 -2.24
CA PRO A 46 5.77 23.55 -2.96
C PRO A 46 5.67 22.62 -4.19
N ILE A 47 6.66 21.76 -4.43
CA ILE A 47 6.78 20.92 -5.62
C ILE A 47 5.70 19.83 -5.62
N GLU A 48 5.53 19.15 -4.49
CA GLU A 48 4.57 18.05 -4.35
C GLU A 48 3.89 18.09 -2.98
N PRO A 49 2.55 17.93 -2.92
CA PRO A 49 1.86 17.80 -1.64
C PRO A 49 2.30 16.53 -0.92
N GLU A 50 2.14 16.54 0.39
CA GLU A 50 2.44 15.38 1.22
C GLU A 50 1.65 14.14 0.76
N HIS A 51 2.35 13.04 0.55
CA HIS A 51 1.76 11.76 0.20
C HIS A 51 2.62 10.58 0.67
N PHE A 52 2.03 9.39 0.69
CA PHE A 52 2.77 8.14 0.89
C PHE A 52 2.93 7.41 -0.44
N TYR A 53 4.15 6.96 -0.73
CA TYR A 53 4.46 6.24 -1.96
C TYR A 53 4.71 4.76 -1.67
N ILE A 54 3.98 3.85 -2.33
CA ILE A 54 4.18 2.41 -2.17
C ILE A 54 5.49 1.99 -2.83
N ASN A 55 6.47 1.59 -2.02
CA ASN A 55 7.79 1.14 -2.46
C ASN A 55 7.86 -0.38 -2.64
N ASP A 56 7.24 -1.15 -1.73
CA ASP A 56 7.26 -2.61 -1.78
C ASP A 56 5.92 -3.21 -1.35
N LEU A 57 5.56 -4.33 -1.97
CA LEU A 57 4.35 -5.09 -1.66
C LEU A 57 4.64 -6.59 -1.62
N ALA A 58 4.62 -7.14 -0.42
CA ALA A 58 4.93 -8.55 -0.14
C ALA A 58 3.71 -9.31 0.41
N LEU A 59 2.53 -9.17 -0.20
CA LEU A 59 1.27 -9.85 0.20
C LEU A 59 0.81 -10.94 -0.78
N ASN A 60 1.71 -11.38 -1.64
CA ASN A 60 1.45 -12.20 -2.82
C ASN A 60 0.76 -13.55 -2.53
N LYS A 61 1.11 -14.16 -1.40
CA LYS A 61 0.57 -15.48 -0.99
C LYS A 61 -0.89 -15.39 -0.49
N TYR A 62 -1.43 -14.20 -0.28
CA TYR A 62 -2.76 -13.99 0.31
C TYR A 62 -3.66 -13.06 -0.54
N ARG A 63 -3.45 -13.08 -1.86
CA ARG A 63 -4.27 -12.34 -2.81
C ARG A 63 -5.73 -12.79 -2.83
N GLY A 64 -6.60 -11.90 -3.30
CA GLY A 64 -8.03 -12.17 -3.43
C GLY A 64 -8.82 -12.13 -2.11
N LYS A 65 -8.14 -11.97 -0.97
CA LYS A 65 -8.77 -11.94 0.36
C LYS A 65 -9.16 -10.55 0.86
N GLY A 66 -8.80 -9.49 0.12
CA GLY A 66 -9.07 -8.10 0.50
C GLY A 66 -8.08 -7.49 1.51
N LEU A 67 -7.00 -8.20 1.86
CA LEU A 67 -6.05 -7.74 2.88
C LEU A 67 -5.30 -6.47 2.50
N GLY A 68 -4.79 -6.38 1.27
CA GLY A 68 -4.09 -5.18 0.81
C GLY A 68 -5.01 -3.96 0.77
N GLU A 69 -6.28 -4.16 0.37
CA GLU A 69 -7.28 -3.10 0.36
C GLU A 69 -7.61 -2.61 1.77
N ALA A 70 -7.88 -3.54 2.69
CA ALA A 70 -8.14 -3.22 4.09
C ALA A 70 -6.94 -2.52 4.74
N ALA A 71 -5.72 -2.92 4.40
CA ALA A 71 -4.49 -2.32 4.89
C ALA A 71 -4.34 -0.86 4.43
N LEU A 72 -4.53 -0.58 3.14
CA LEU A 72 -4.43 0.78 2.61
C LEU A 72 -5.56 1.68 3.14
N LEU A 73 -6.79 1.17 3.22
CA LEU A 73 -7.90 1.91 3.84
C LEU A 73 -7.64 2.21 5.31
N PHE A 74 -7.08 1.25 6.05
CA PHE A 74 -6.69 1.48 7.44
C PHE A 74 -5.69 2.61 7.54
N HIS A 75 -4.66 2.59 6.70
CA HIS A 75 -3.62 3.61 6.66
C HIS A 75 -4.19 4.99 6.36
N ILE A 76 -5.01 5.13 5.31
CA ILE A 76 -5.64 6.42 4.95
C ILE A 76 -6.51 6.94 6.11
N ASN A 77 -7.24 6.06 6.81
CA ASN A 77 -8.03 6.47 7.97
C ASN A 77 -7.19 6.90 9.17
N GLN A 78 -5.96 6.37 9.33
CA GLN A 78 -5.07 6.74 10.42
C GLN A 78 -4.29 8.03 10.14
N PHE A 79 -3.80 8.21 8.91
CA PHE A 79 -2.91 9.32 8.56
C PHE A 79 -3.62 10.45 7.83
N GLY A 80 -4.73 10.19 7.14
CA GLY A 80 -5.46 11.19 6.35
C GLY A 80 -4.68 11.71 5.13
N VAL A 81 -3.62 11.00 4.73
CA VAL A 81 -2.70 11.39 3.65
C VAL A 81 -2.93 10.47 2.45
N PRO A 82 -2.93 11.00 1.21
CA PRO A 82 -3.10 10.20 0.01
C PRO A 82 -1.97 9.19 -0.20
N ILE A 83 -2.30 8.07 -0.83
CA ILE A 83 -1.35 7.02 -1.19
C ILE A 83 -1.16 6.99 -2.71
N LEU A 84 0.08 7.08 -3.17
CA LEU A 84 0.51 6.95 -4.55
C LEU A 84 1.33 5.68 -4.74
N ALA A 85 1.47 5.25 -5.98
CA ALA A 85 2.31 4.11 -6.37
C ALA A 85 2.87 4.34 -7.76
N ALA A 86 3.91 3.59 -8.13
CA ALA A 86 4.53 3.73 -9.45
C ALA A 86 3.53 3.48 -10.59
N ARG A 87 3.86 4.02 -11.77
CA ARG A 87 3.10 3.85 -12.99
C ARG A 87 3.04 2.37 -13.38
N GLU A 88 1.94 1.96 -14.01
CA GLU A 88 1.78 0.57 -14.50
C GLU A 88 2.80 0.23 -15.59
N HIS A 89 3.34 1.26 -16.26
CA HIS A 89 4.31 1.17 -17.35
C HIS A 89 5.54 2.09 -17.13
N GLY A 90 5.84 2.45 -15.87
CA GLY A 90 6.94 3.35 -15.56
C GLY A 90 8.30 2.79 -15.99
N PRO A 91 9.27 3.62 -16.37
CA PRO A 91 10.63 3.16 -16.61
C PRO A 91 11.18 2.50 -15.34
N LYS A 92 11.91 1.39 -15.51
CA LYS A 92 12.66 0.75 -14.42
C LYS A 92 13.48 1.82 -13.71
N ARG A 93 13.17 2.10 -12.45
CA ARG A 93 14.10 2.86 -11.61
C ARG A 93 15.38 2.02 -11.49
N GLU A 94 16.53 2.67 -11.68
CA GLU A 94 17.85 2.01 -11.63
C GLU A 94 18.16 1.42 -10.23
N ASP A 95 17.38 1.78 -9.21
CA ASP A 95 17.51 1.30 -7.83
C ASP A 95 16.97 -0.12 -7.60
N GLY A 96 16.31 -0.74 -8.59
CA GLY A 96 15.74 -2.08 -8.47
C GLY A 96 14.43 -2.16 -7.67
N SER A 97 13.82 -1.03 -7.32
CA SER A 97 12.45 -0.97 -6.76
C SER A 97 11.43 -1.37 -7.82
N HIS A 98 11.24 -2.68 -7.96
CA HIS A 98 10.22 -3.23 -8.83
C HIS A 98 8.93 -3.32 -8.02
N LEU A 99 7.85 -2.69 -8.52
CA LEU A 99 6.53 -3.27 -8.31
C LEU A 99 6.59 -4.64 -9.00
N ILE A 100 6.91 -5.68 -8.22
CA ILE A 100 6.98 -7.08 -8.63
C ILE A 100 5.73 -7.36 -9.48
N ASP A 101 5.87 -7.96 -10.67
CA ASP A 101 4.87 -8.20 -11.75
C ASP A 101 3.37 -8.23 -11.37
N ASP A 102 3.06 -8.71 -10.18
CA ASP A 102 1.71 -8.84 -9.66
C ASP A 102 1.17 -7.67 -8.80
N GLY A 103 2.01 -6.69 -8.48
CA GLY A 103 1.63 -5.45 -7.81
C GLY A 103 0.84 -4.54 -8.74
N VAL A 104 1.13 -4.58 -10.05
CA VAL A 104 0.43 -3.79 -11.09
C VAL A 104 -1.09 -4.01 -11.07
N PRO A 105 -1.63 -5.25 -11.20
CA PRO A 105 -3.08 -5.46 -11.16
C PRO A 105 -3.69 -5.10 -9.80
N PHE A 106 -2.94 -5.19 -8.70
CA PHE A 106 -3.40 -4.73 -7.40
C PHE A 106 -3.52 -3.21 -7.35
N ILE A 107 -2.47 -2.47 -7.73
CA ILE A 107 -2.46 -1.00 -7.75
C ILE A 107 -3.55 -0.46 -8.67
N ARG A 108 -3.70 -1.03 -9.88
CA ARG A 108 -4.77 -0.65 -10.80
C ARG A 108 -6.15 -0.76 -10.14
N ARG A 109 -6.42 -1.89 -9.49
CA ARG A 109 -7.69 -2.11 -8.79
C ARG A 109 -7.88 -1.15 -7.62
N MET A 110 -6.81 -0.77 -6.91
CA MET A 110 -6.88 0.23 -5.83
C MET A 110 -7.13 1.63 -6.38
N ARG A 111 -6.60 1.97 -7.56
CA ARG A 111 -6.89 3.22 -8.29
C ARG A 111 -8.34 3.29 -8.74
N GLU A 112 -8.85 2.21 -9.34
CA GLU A 112 -10.28 2.09 -9.72
C GLU A 112 -11.21 2.28 -8.53
N LYS A 113 -10.74 1.94 -7.32
CA LYS A 113 -11.47 2.12 -6.05
C LYS A 113 -11.27 3.48 -5.38
N GLY A 114 -10.40 4.34 -5.92
CA GLY A 114 -10.04 5.63 -5.33
C GLY A 114 -9.23 5.55 -4.03
N ILE A 115 -8.65 4.38 -3.73
CA ILE A 115 -7.80 4.17 -2.53
C ILE A 115 -6.37 4.64 -2.82
N VAL A 116 -5.87 4.31 -4.00
CA VAL A 116 -4.60 4.83 -4.51
C VAL A 116 -4.90 5.94 -5.50
N CYS A 117 -4.20 7.06 -5.40
CA CYS A 117 -4.36 8.18 -6.32
C CYS A 117 -4.03 7.76 -7.77
N PRO A 118 -4.63 8.45 -8.76
CA PRO A 118 -4.27 8.26 -10.16
C PRO A 118 -2.77 8.51 -10.38
N GLU A 119 -2.26 8.07 -11.52
CA GLU A 119 -0.85 8.29 -11.85
C GLU A 119 -0.46 9.76 -11.64
N PRO A 120 0.68 10.04 -11.00
CA PRO A 120 1.16 11.42 -10.91
C PRO A 120 1.32 11.93 -12.35
N GLU A 121 0.53 12.94 -12.72
CA GLU A 121 0.70 13.64 -13.99
C GLU A 121 2.08 14.31 -13.95
N GLU A 122 3.02 13.81 -14.74
CA GLU A 122 4.23 14.55 -15.07
C GLU A 122 3.76 15.86 -15.74
N ARG A 123 3.86 16.97 -15.01
CA ARG A 123 3.83 18.28 -15.64
C ARG A 123 5.16 18.45 -16.36
N ASP A 124 5.14 18.21 -17.67
CA ASP A 124 6.20 18.55 -18.64
C ASP A 124 6.58 20.04 -18.56
#